data_AF-A0A1M7Y8W3-F1
#
_entry.id   AF-A0A1M7Y8W3-F1
#
_cell.length_a   1.000
_cell.length_b   1.000
_cell.length_c   1.000
_cell.angle_alpha   90.00
_cell.angle_beta   90.00
_cell.angle_gamma   90.00
#
_symmetry.space_group_name_H-M   'P 1'
#
loop_
_entity.id
_entity.type
_entity.pdbx_description
1 polymer ?
#
loop_
_entity_poly.entity_id
_entity_poly.type
_entity_poly.pdbx_seq_one_letter_code
_entity_poly.pdbx_strand_id
1 'polypeptide(L)'
;MMHRFTTAYRATSTHTAFFAVLLLLFCTMPVKAAAQQVGEYHIKAVFLTNLTHFVTWPENVDRENAPFIIGIYGPDPFDSILDKAVAGEKKNNRPLKIERYHNLQELDPTRCNILFIHDSKVDEWKAIQSRLANYPILTVGDTSGFPEQGGMVNLIKNGQKIQVEINHNAVQKSGLTMSSKLLSLARIVP
;
A
#
# COMPACT_ATOMS: atom_id res chain seq x y z
N MET A 1 34.39 48.42 69.34
CA MET A 1 34.85 48.08 67.98
C MET A 1 34.01 46.89 67.50
N MET A 2 32.75 47.11 67.11
CA MET A 2 32.28 47.32 65.73
C MET A 2 32.86 46.29 64.75
N HIS A 3 32.07 45.30 64.33
CA HIS A 3 31.33 45.36 63.06
C HIS A 3 30.36 44.17 62.90
N ARG A 4 29.15 44.50 62.42
CA ARG A 4 28.06 43.64 61.94
C ARG A 4 28.48 42.81 60.72
N PHE A 5 27.74 41.74 60.37
CA PHE A 5 27.23 41.38 59.02
C PHE A 5 26.45 40.04 59.14
N THR A 6 25.11 40.00 59.30
CA THR A 6 24.02 39.89 58.29
C THR A 6 24.15 38.85 57.17
N THR A 7 23.04 38.08 56.99
CA THR A 7 22.52 37.41 55.76
C THR A 7 23.18 36.06 55.36
N ALA A 8 22.50 35.04 54.82
CA ALA A 8 21.18 34.95 54.21
C ALA A 8 20.65 33.49 54.22
N TYR A 9 19.35 33.35 54.44
CA TYR A 9 18.57 32.15 54.13
C TYR A 9 18.49 32.01 52.60
N ARG A 10 19.21 31.05 52.01
CA ARG A 10 19.13 30.78 50.56
C ARG A 10 17.85 30.03 50.25
N ALA A 11 16.85 30.77 49.79
CA ALA A 11 15.72 30.23 49.04
C ALA A 11 16.21 29.78 47.66
N THR A 12 16.35 28.48 47.45
CA THR A 12 16.63 27.87 46.14
C THR A 12 15.78 26.62 45.97
N SER A 13 14.50 26.79 45.61
CA SER A 13 13.62 25.64 45.29
C SER A 13 12.44 26.04 44.39
N THR A 14 12.66 26.87 43.37
CA THR A 14 11.61 27.25 42.41
C THR A 14 11.96 26.95 40.95
N HIS A 15 13.25 26.89 40.57
CA HIS A 15 13.64 26.66 39.18
C HIS A 15 13.70 25.17 38.77
N THR A 16 13.92 24.25 39.71
CA THR A 16 13.97 22.81 39.41
C THR A 16 12.59 22.22 39.13
N ALA A 17 11.55 22.73 39.80
CA ALA A 17 10.17 22.29 39.59
C ALA A 17 9.62 22.71 38.21
N PHE A 18 10.02 23.87 37.70
CA PHE A 18 9.52 24.39 36.42
C PHE A 18 10.09 23.63 35.20
N PHE A 19 11.35 23.19 35.28
CA PHE A 19 11.98 22.38 34.24
C PHE A 19 11.43 20.96 34.16
N ALA A 20 11.03 20.37 35.29
CA ALA A 20 10.45 19.03 35.33
C ALA A 20 9.04 18.98 34.70
N VAL A 21 8.25 20.04 34.82
CA VAL A 21 6.90 20.12 34.23
C VAL A 21 6.96 20.33 32.71
N LEU A 22 7.95 21.04 32.19
CA LEU A 22 8.10 21.25 30.74
C LEU A 22 8.55 19.99 29.98
N LEU A 23 9.27 19.08 30.64
CA LEU A 23 9.75 17.82 30.06
C LEU A 23 8.66 16.72 30.01
N LEU A 24 7.64 16.81 30.87
CA LEU A 24 6.49 15.89 30.88
C LEU A 24 5.44 16.21 29.79
N LEU A 25 5.43 17.44 29.26
CA LEU A 25 4.52 17.89 28.22
C LEU A 25 4.94 17.50 26.79
N PHE A 26 6.19 17.05 26.58
CA PHE A 26 6.70 16.68 25.25
C PHE A 26 6.48 15.20 24.87
N CYS A 27 5.89 14.39 25.75
CA CYS A 27 5.78 12.94 25.52
C CYS A 27 4.44 12.46 24.93
N THR A 28 3.52 13.37 24.58
CA THR A 28 2.28 13.02 23.85
C THR A 28 2.49 13.11 22.34
N MET A 29 3.42 12.32 21.80
CA MET A 29 3.49 12.14 20.33
C MET A 29 2.47 11.08 19.88
N PRO A 30 1.81 11.26 18.72
CA PRO A 30 0.74 10.39 18.26
C PRO A 30 1.29 9.09 17.65
N VAL A 31 1.66 8.12 18.48
CA VAL A 31 2.19 6.80 18.03
C VAL A 31 1.11 5.93 17.34
N LYS A 32 -0.18 6.28 17.48
CA LYS A 32 -1.28 5.45 16.94
C LYS A 32 -1.38 5.45 15.41
N ALA A 33 -1.00 6.55 14.74
CA ALA A 33 -1.20 6.68 13.29
C ALA A 33 -0.28 5.73 12.49
N ALA A 34 1.01 5.66 12.85
CA ALA A 34 1.98 4.80 12.17
C ALA A 34 1.65 3.31 12.32
N ALA A 35 1.30 2.86 13.53
CA ALA A 35 0.96 1.46 13.78
C ALA A 35 -0.30 1.00 13.02
N GLN A 36 -1.31 1.87 12.93
CA GLN A 36 -2.54 1.56 12.19
C GLN A 36 -2.31 1.50 10.68
N GLN A 37 -1.45 2.35 10.14
CA GLN A 37 -1.07 2.34 8.73
C GLN A 37 -0.28 1.06 8.36
N VAL A 38 0.65 0.63 9.21
CA VAL A 38 1.36 -0.64 9.04
C VAL A 38 0.38 -1.83 9.00
N GLY A 39 -0.63 -1.84 9.89
CA GLY A 39 -1.66 -2.87 9.88
C GLY A 39 -2.53 -2.88 8.61
N GLU A 40 -2.83 -1.70 8.07
CA GLU A 40 -3.59 -1.55 6.83
C GLU A 40 -2.83 -2.12 5.62
N TYR A 41 -1.56 -1.75 5.44
CA TYR A 41 -0.75 -2.23 4.33
C TYR A 41 -0.41 -3.72 4.45
N HIS A 42 -0.34 -4.25 5.67
CA HIS A 42 -0.24 -5.69 5.88
C HIS A 42 -1.44 -6.45 5.28
N ILE A 43 -2.66 -5.97 5.55
CA ILE A 43 -3.88 -6.58 5.01
C ILE A 43 -3.91 -6.42 3.48
N LYS A 44 -3.56 -5.24 2.95
CA LYS A 44 -3.49 -4.99 1.51
C LYS A 44 -2.48 -5.92 0.80
N ALA A 45 -1.32 -6.20 1.40
CA ALA A 45 -0.33 -7.13 0.87
C ALA A 45 -0.91 -8.55 0.74
N VAL A 46 -1.63 -9.02 1.76
CA VAL A 46 -2.33 -10.32 1.71
C VAL A 46 -3.37 -10.35 0.59
N PHE A 47 -4.14 -9.27 0.41
CA PHE A 47 -5.08 -9.15 -0.71
C PHE A 47 -4.37 -9.22 -2.07
N LEU A 48 -3.26 -8.50 -2.26
CA LEU A 48 -2.49 -8.53 -3.50
C LEU A 48 -2.01 -9.95 -3.86
N THR A 49 -1.45 -10.68 -2.89
CA THR A 49 -1.06 -12.07 -3.09
C THR A 49 -2.27 -12.95 -3.42
N ASN A 50 -3.39 -12.79 -2.71
CA ASN A 50 -4.60 -13.57 -2.92
C ASN A 50 -5.21 -13.36 -4.32
N LEU A 51 -5.13 -12.15 -4.88
CA LEU A 51 -5.64 -11.85 -6.24
C LEU A 51 -5.02 -12.77 -7.30
N THR A 52 -3.78 -13.23 -7.10
CA THR A 52 -3.16 -14.21 -8.00
C THR A 52 -3.96 -15.51 -8.13
N HIS A 53 -4.71 -15.90 -7.09
CA HIS A 53 -5.54 -17.11 -7.08
C HIS A 53 -6.97 -16.88 -7.55
N PHE A 54 -7.47 -15.64 -7.46
CA PHE A 54 -8.86 -15.29 -7.78
C PHE A 54 -9.05 -14.69 -9.17
N VAL A 55 -7.95 -14.36 -9.85
CA VAL A 55 -7.95 -13.86 -11.21
C VAL A 55 -7.29 -14.89 -12.15
N THR A 56 -7.87 -15.02 -13.33
CA THR A 56 -7.39 -15.85 -14.43
C THR A 56 -6.94 -14.96 -15.56
N TRP A 57 -5.70 -15.17 -16.00
CA TRP A 57 -5.10 -14.50 -17.15
C TRP A 57 -5.32 -15.34 -18.42
N PRO A 58 -5.36 -14.71 -19.61
CA PRO A 58 -5.37 -15.42 -20.89
C PRO A 58 -4.18 -16.38 -21.05
N GLU A 59 -4.42 -17.56 -21.65
CA GLU A 59 -3.41 -18.62 -21.84
C GLU A 59 -2.17 -18.15 -22.62
N ASN A 60 -2.33 -17.21 -23.56
CA ASN A 60 -1.24 -16.66 -24.36
C ASN A 60 -0.26 -15.76 -23.57
N VAL A 61 -0.56 -15.45 -22.31
CA VAL A 61 0.32 -14.65 -21.43
C VAL A 61 0.97 -15.50 -20.34
N ASP A 62 0.45 -16.70 -20.08
CA ASP A 62 1.11 -17.67 -19.22
C ASP A 62 2.32 -18.27 -19.95
N ARG A 63 3.46 -17.57 -19.81
CA ARG A 63 4.75 -18.05 -20.31
C ARG A 63 5.28 -19.15 -19.40
N GLU A 64 5.33 -20.37 -19.94
CA GLU A 64 6.00 -21.49 -19.30
C GLU A 64 7.43 -21.06 -18.89
N ASN A 65 7.76 -21.22 -17.60
CA ASN A 65 9.04 -20.88 -16.98
C ASN A 65 9.35 -19.40 -16.65
N ALA A 66 8.45 -18.45 -16.89
CA ALA A 66 8.61 -17.07 -16.39
C ALA A 66 8.03 -16.89 -14.97
N PRO A 67 8.62 -16.07 -14.08
CA PRO A 67 8.00 -15.74 -12.79
C PRO A 67 6.67 -15.00 -12.99
N PHE A 68 5.77 -15.09 -12.02
CA PHE A 68 4.56 -14.27 -11.96
C PHE A 68 4.89 -12.96 -11.24
N ILE A 69 4.77 -11.83 -11.92
CA ILE A 69 5.24 -10.54 -11.38
C ILE A 69 4.08 -9.74 -10.77
N ILE A 70 4.28 -9.33 -9.52
CA ILE A 70 3.50 -8.27 -8.86
C ILE A 70 4.38 -7.02 -8.86
N GLY A 71 3.99 -6.03 -9.67
CA GLY A 71 4.64 -4.74 -9.78
C GLY A 71 4.10 -3.74 -8.75
N ILE A 72 4.97 -2.91 -8.20
CA ILE A 72 4.62 -1.73 -7.41
C ILE A 72 5.05 -0.50 -8.21
N TYR A 73 4.11 0.40 -8.52
CA TYR A 73 4.39 1.66 -9.21
C TYR A 73 4.28 2.83 -8.23
N GLY A 74 5.41 3.50 -7.99
CA GLY A 74 5.56 4.55 -6.98
C GLY A 74 6.24 4.07 -5.69
N PRO A 75 6.15 4.85 -4.59
CA PRO A 75 6.65 4.44 -3.29
C PRO A 75 6.08 3.07 -2.88
N ASP A 76 6.91 2.22 -2.28
CA ASP A 76 6.48 0.93 -1.75
C ASP A 76 6.01 1.08 -0.30
N PRO A 77 4.69 1.00 -0.02
CA PRO A 77 4.16 1.12 1.33
C PRO A 77 4.17 -0.22 2.09
N PHE A 78 4.53 -1.32 1.43
CA PHE A 78 4.49 -2.66 2.00
C PHE A 78 5.80 -3.06 2.67
N ASP A 79 6.91 -2.40 2.35
CA ASP A 79 8.24 -2.76 2.85
C ASP A 79 8.47 -4.29 2.64
N SER A 80 9.16 -4.96 3.57
CA SER A 80 9.39 -6.41 3.53
C SER A 80 8.13 -7.27 3.68
N ILE A 81 6.95 -6.70 3.95
CA ILE A 81 5.73 -7.47 4.22
C ILE A 81 5.28 -8.21 2.96
N LEU A 82 5.23 -7.50 1.83
CA LEU A 82 4.80 -8.13 0.57
C LEU A 82 5.84 -9.15 0.10
N ASP A 83 7.14 -8.87 0.23
CA ASP A 83 8.19 -9.83 -0.11
C ASP A 83 8.06 -11.13 0.69
N LYS A 84 7.75 -11.03 1.99
CA LYS A 84 7.49 -12.19 2.86
C LYS A 84 6.19 -12.91 2.46
N ALA A 85 5.15 -12.17 2.11
CA ALA A 85 3.86 -12.74 1.72
C ALA A 85 3.93 -13.53 0.41
N VAL A 86 4.87 -13.22 -0.49
CA VAL A 86 5.07 -13.97 -1.75
C VAL A 86 6.19 -15.00 -1.67
N ALA A 87 6.97 -15.04 -0.58
CA ALA A 87 8.10 -15.94 -0.44
C ALA A 87 7.63 -17.41 -0.43
N GLY A 88 8.06 -18.17 -1.45
CA GLY A 88 7.67 -19.58 -1.61
C GLY A 88 6.31 -19.78 -2.28
N GLU A 89 5.55 -18.71 -2.51
CA GLU A 89 4.26 -18.77 -3.20
C GLU A 89 4.42 -18.97 -4.71
N LYS A 90 3.43 -19.65 -5.30
CA LYS A 90 3.41 -19.96 -6.74
C LYS A 90 2.03 -19.80 -7.34
N LYS A 91 2.00 -19.29 -8.58
CA LYS A 91 0.82 -19.31 -9.47
C LYS A 91 1.12 -20.25 -10.64
N ASN A 92 0.34 -21.32 -10.80
CA ASN A 92 0.53 -22.29 -11.89
C ASN A 92 1.99 -22.80 -11.97
N ASN A 93 2.59 -23.14 -10.83
CA ASN A 93 4.00 -23.52 -10.66
C ASN A 93 5.05 -22.43 -10.98
N ARG A 94 4.64 -21.22 -11.35
CA ARG A 94 5.51 -20.04 -11.53
C ARG A 94 5.75 -19.37 -10.17
N PRO A 95 6.99 -19.09 -9.76
CA PRO A 95 7.26 -18.37 -8.52
C PRO A 95 6.74 -16.93 -8.62
N LEU A 96 6.13 -16.44 -7.55
CA LEU A 96 5.79 -15.03 -7.44
C LEU A 96 7.06 -14.20 -7.19
N LYS A 97 7.16 -13.03 -7.82
CA LYS A 97 8.22 -12.05 -7.57
C LYS A 97 7.65 -10.64 -7.54
N ILE A 98 8.31 -9.78 -6.75
CA ILE A 98 8.00 -8.35 -6.68
C ILE A 98 8.96 -7.57 -7.57
N GLU A 99 8.42 -6.67 -8.38
CA GLU A 99 9.19 -5.66 -9.11
C GLU A 99 8.71 -4.27 -8.68
N ARG A 100 9.63 -3.32 -8.53
CA ARG A 100 9.34 -1.95 -8.07
C ARG A 100 9.73 -0.99 -9.17
N TYR A 101 8.80 -0.14 -9.58
CA TYR A 101 8.95 0.81 -10.69
C TYR A 101 8.73 2.23 -10.18
N HIS A 102 9.70 3.11 -10.41
CA HIS A 102 9.64 4.50 -9.96
C HIS A 102 9.06 5.44 -11.03
N ASN A 103 9.07 4.99 -12.30
CA ASN A 103 8.63 5.74 -13.46
C ASN A 103 8.17 4.79 -14.59
N LEU A 104 7.52 5.35 -15.62
CA LEU A 104 7.00 4.60 -16.75
C LEU A 104 8.07 3.92 -17.61
N GLN A 105 9.31 4.42 -17.60
CA GLN A 105 10.41 3.86 -18.40
C GLN A 105 10.89 2.52 -17.82
N GLU A 106 10.85 2.36 -16.50
CA GLU A 106 11.18 1.11 -15.80
C GLU A 106 10.09 0.03 -15.99
N LEU A 107 8.85 0.44 -16.27
CA LEU A 107 7.71 -0.47 -16.41
C LEU A 107 7.74 -1.21 -17.76
N ASP A 108 8.11 -2.49 -17.71
CA ASP A 108 7.93 -3.45 -18.80
C ASP A 108 6.59 -4.20 -18.65
N PRO A 109 5.54 -3.80 -19.40
CA PRO A 109 4.22 -4.42 -19.30
C PRO A 109 4.20 -5.85 -19.86
N THR A 110 5.25 -6.32 -20.56
CA THR A 110 5.29 -7.70 -21.07
C THR A 110 5.64 -8.72 -19.99
N ARG A 111 6.08 -8.26 -18.82
CA ARG A 111 6.51 -9.09 -17.68
C ARG A 111 5.61 -8.97 -16.46
N CYS A 112 4.92 -7.84 -16.31
CA CYS A 112 4.04 -7.57 -15.19
C CYS A 112 2.71 -8.35 -15.32
N ASN A 113 2.17 -8.89 -14.23
CA ASN A 113 0.87 -9.56 -14.21
C ASN A 113 -0.15 -8.80 -13.36
N ILE A 114 0.28 -8.31 -12.20
CA ILE A 114 -0.49 -7.40 -11.34
C ILE A 114 0.34 -6.14 -11.16
N LEU A 115 -0.25 -4.96 -11.36
CA LEU A 115 0.40 -3.68 -11.03
C LEU A 115 -0.38 -3.00 -9.92
N PHE A 116 0.25 -2.82 -8.76
CA PHE A 116 -0.23 -1.92 -7.71
C PHE A 116 0.24 -0.49 -7.99
N ILE A 117 -0.68 0.47 -7.97
CA ILE A 117 -0.41 1.90 -8.17
C ILE A 117 -0.61 2.60 -6.85
N HIS A 118 0.46 3.17 -6.30
CA HIS A 118 0.43 3.97 -5.08
C HIS A 118 -0.38 5.26 -5.27
N ASP A 119 -1.03 5.75 -4.22
CA ASP A 119 -1.89 6.94 -4.26
C ASP A 119 -1.21 8.19 -4.83
N SER A 120 0.07 8.37 -4.52
CA SER A 120 0.90 9.47 -5.00
C SER A 120 1.14 9.47 -6.51
N LYS A 121 0.73 8.41 -7.23
CA LYS A 121 0.91 8.24 -8.67
C LYS A 121 -0.42 8.25 -9.45
N VAL A 122 -1.54 8.52 -8.79
CA VAL A 122 -2.86 8.57 -9.44
C VAL A 122 -2.93 9.66 -10.51
N ASP A 123 -2.22 10.77 -10.36
CA ASP A 123 -2.15 11.81 -11.40
C ASP A 123 -1.50 11.32 -12.70
N GLU A 124 -0.64 10.29 -12.62
CA GLU A 124 -0.02 9.64 -13.78
C GLU A 124 -0.90 8.54 -14.38
N TRP A 125 -2.07 8.24 -13.78
CA TRP A 125 -2.89 7.08 -14.13
C TRP A 125 -3.24 7.00 -15.62
N LYS A 126 -3.59 8.11 -16.26
CA LYS A 126 -3.91 8.11 -17.71
C LYS A 126 -2.74 7.65 -18.58
N ALA A 127 -1.51 8.03 -18.22
CA ALA A 127 -0.30 7.63 -18.92
C ALA A 127 0.04 6.16 -18.64
N ILE A 128 -0.12 5.71 -17.39
CA ILE A 128 0.02 4.30 -16.99
C ILE A 128 -1.00 3.45 -17.76
N GLN A 129 -2.29 3.80 -17.71
CA GLN A 129 -3.36 3.09 -18.40
C GLN A 129 -3.08 2.96 -19.90
N SER A 130 -2.61 4.03 -20.54
CA SER A 130 -2.23 4.01 -21.96
C SER A 130 -1.07 3.04 -22.23
N ARG A 131 -0.08 2.97 -21.34
CA ARG A 131 1.05 2.02 -21.42
C ARG A 131 0.59 0.57 -21.28
N LEU A 132 -0.47 0.32 -20.52
CA LEU A 132 -0.98 -1.01 -20.19
C LEU A 132 -2.08 -1.52 -21.14
N ALA A 133 -2.67 -0.67 -21.98
CA ALA A 133 -3.93 -0.93 -22.68
C ALA A 133 -4.04 -2.27 -23.46
N ASN A 134 -2.91 -2.81 -23.94
CA ASN A 134 -2.86 -4.04 -24.74
C ASN A 134 -2.27 -5.25 -23.98
N TYR A 135 -2.12 -5.13 -22.67
CA TYR A 135 -1.55 -6.18 -21.83
C TYR A 135 -2.60 -6.61 -20.79
N PRO A 136 -2.76 -7.92 -20.55
CA PRO A 136 -3.66 -8.39 -19.51
C PRO A 136 -2.99 -8.23 -18.14
N ILE A 137 -2.90 -6.98 -17.68
CA ILE A 137 -2.35 -6.62 -16.38
C ILE A 137 -3.50 -6.21 -15.48
N LEU A 138 -3.61 -6.88 -14.33
CA LEU A 138 -4.57 -6.49 -13.31
C LEU A 138 -4.07 -5.23 -12.60
N THR A 139 -4.77 -4.12 -12.74
CA THR A 139 -4.41 -2.88 -12.02
C THR A 139 -5.11 -2.80 -10.68
N VAL A 140 -4.33 -2.50 -9.65
CA VAL A 140 -4.79 -2.39 -8.26
C VAL A 140 -4.39 -1.03 -7.73
N GLY A 141 -5.35 -0.27 -7.23
CA GLY A 141 -5.10 0.97 -6.50
C GLY A 141 -5.51 0.84 -5.04
N ASP A 142 -5.25 1.88 -4.27
CA ASP A 142 -5.81 2.05 -2.94
C ASP A 142 -6.30 3.48 -2.65
N THR A 143 -6.65 4.19 -3.73
CA THR A 143 -7.15 5.57 -3.69
C THR A 143 -8.63 5.63 -4.05
N SER A 144 -9.42 6.40 -3.32
CA SER A 144 -10.84 6.61 -3.64
C SER A 144 -11.04 7.09 -5.07
N GLY A 145 -12.01 6.52 -5.79
CA GLY A 145 -12.31 6.90 -7.17
C GLY A 145 -11.44 6.22 -8.24
N PHE A 146 -10.52 5.32 -7.87
CA PHE A 146 -9.65 4.64 -8.82
C PHE A 146 -10.43 3.76 -9.83
N PRO A 147 -11.42 2.93 -9.43
CA PRO A 147 -12.25 2.16 -10.36
C PRO A 147 -13.02 3.04 -11.36
N GLU A 148 -13.56 4.17 -10.89
CA GLU A 148 -14.32 5.13 -11.69
C GLU A 148 -13.45 5.80 -12.77
N GLN A 149 -12.14 5.83 -12.58
CA GLN A 149 -11.16 6.31 -13.57
C GLN A 149 -10.67 5.20 -14.51
N GLY A 150 -11.25 4.00 -14.44
CA GLY A 150 -10.91 2.86 -15.29
C GLY A 150 -9.82 1.94 -14.70
N GLY A 151 -9.45 2.13 -13.43
CA GLY A 151 -8.72 1.13 -12.66
C GLY A 151 -9.57 -0.13 -12.44
N MET A 152 -8.96 -1.30 -12.22
CA MET A 152 -9.71 -2.56 -12.14
C MET A 152 -10.12 -2.92 -10.71
N VAL A 153 -9.17 -2.91 -9.78
CA VAL A 153 -9.39 -3.26 -8.37
C VAL A 153 -8.94 -2.10 -7.49
N ASN A 154 -9.67 -1.84 -6.42
CA ASN A 154 -9.29 -0.85 -5.43
C ASN A 154 -9.39 -1.44 -4.03
N LEU A 155 -8.36 -1.26 -3.22
CA LEU A 155 -8.28 -1.72 -1.85
C LEU A 155 -8.41 -0.52 -0.91
N ILE A 156 -9.64 -0.09 -0.66
CA ILE A 156 -9.89 1.09 0.18
C ILE A 156 -10.12 0.69 1.63
N LYS A 157 -9.67 1.55 2.53
CA LYS A 157 -10.01 1.43 3.94
C LYS A 157 -11.44 1.90 4.18
N ASN A 158 -12.21 1.07 4.86
CA ASN A 158 -13.54 1.40 5.37
C ASN A 158 -13.58 1.08 6.88
N GLY A 159 -13.32 2.10 7.70
CA GLY A 159 -13.16 1.96 9.13
C GLY A 159 -11.94 1.11 9.50
N GLN A 160 -12.18 -0.09 10.05
CA GLN A 160 -11.14 -1.05 10.43
C GLN A 160 -10.94 -2.18 9.39
N LYS A 161 -11.74 -2.21 8.31
CA LYS A 161 -11.68 -3.26 7.30
C LYS A 161 -11.17 -2.69 5.98
N ILE A 162 -10.58 -3.56 5.16
CA ILE A 162 -10.36 -3.28 3.74
C ILE A 162 -11.62 -3.68 2.98
N GLN A 163 -12.17 -2.74 2.21
CA GLN A 163 -13.23 -2.98 1.25
C GLN A 163 -12.60 -3.08 -0.13
N VAL A 164 -12.95 -4.15 -0.84
CA VAL A 164 -12.51 -4.37 -2.23
C VAL A 164 -13.55 -3.77 -3.16
N GLU A 165 -13.13 -2.92 -4.07
CA GLU A 165 -13.96 -2.38 -5.14
C GLU A 165 -13.47 -2.91 -6.48
N ILE A 166 -14.39 -3.24 -7.39
CA ILE A 166 -14.05 -3.84 -8.68
C ILE A 166 -14.80 -3.12 -9.79
N ASN A 167 -14.07 -2.55 -10.74
CA ASN A 167 -14.62 -2.16 -12.04
C ASN A 167 -14.66 -3.41 -12.94
N HIS A 168 -15.80 -4.08 -12.96
CA HIS A 168 -15.96 -5.31 -13.73
C HIS A 168 -15.79 -5.09 -15.25
N ASN A 169 -16.21 -3.93 -15.75
CA ASN A 169 -16.08 -3.57 -17.16
C ASN A 169 -14.61 -3.41 -17.56
N ALA A 170 -13.79 -2.78 -16.72
CA ALA A 170 -12.35 -2.63 -16.96
C ALA A 170 -11.62 -3.98 -16.95
N VAL A 171 -11.98 -4.86 -16.01
CA VAL A 171 -11.46 -6.23 -15.94
C VAL A 171 -11.75 -6.99 -17.23
N GLN A 172 -13.01 -7.01 -17.69
CA GLN A 172 -13.38 -7.72 -18.92
C GLN A 172 -12.66 -7.17 -20.16
N LYS A 173 -12.52 -5.85 -20.28
CA LYS A 173 -11.79 -5.22 -21.39
C LYS A 173 -10.32 -5.61 -21.47
N SER A 174 -9.71 -5.97 -20.34
CA SER A 174 -8.32 -6.46 -20.29
C SER A 174 -8.16 -7.95 -20.60
N GLY A 175 -9.27 -8.66 -20.86
CA GLY A 175 -9.27 -10.11 -21.09
C GLY A 175 -9.09 -10.94 -19.82
N LEU A 176 -9.07 -10.31 -18.64
CA LEU A 176 -8.99 -11.01 -17.36
C LEU A 176 -10.36 -11.53 -16.95
N THR A 177 -10.37 -12.68 -16.26
CA THR A 177 -11.58 -13.24 -15.65
C THR A 177 -11.41 -13.32 -14.14
N MET A 178 -12.46 -12.99 -13.39
CA MET A 178 -12.46 -13.07 -11.92
C MET A 178 -13.39 -14.17 -11.44
N SER A 179 -12.98 -14.85 -10.36
CA SER A 179 -13.83 -15.84 -9.71
C SER A 179 -15.10 -15.20 -9.13
N SER A 180 -16.23 -15.90 -9.21
CA SER A 180 -17.50 -15.44 -8.61
C SER A 180 -17.40 -15.24 -7.09
N LYS A 181 -16.49 -15.97 -6.42
CA LYS A 181 -16.21 -15.82 -4.99
C LYS A 181 -15.59 -14.47 -4.65
N LEU A 182 -14.69 -13.95 -5.49
CA LEU A 182 -14.13 -12.61 -5.29
C LEU A 182 -15.18 -11.54 -5.55
N LEU A 183 -15.94 -11.69 -6.65
CA LEU A 183 -16.99 -10.75 -7.03
C LEU A 183 -18.10 -10.64 -5.96
N SER A 184 -18.46 -11.74 -5.29
CA SER A 184 -19.49 -11.72 -4.24
C SER A 184 -19.05 -11.02 -2.94
N LEU A 185 -17.75 -10.80 -2.75
CA LEU A 185 -17.19 -10.12 -1.59
C LEU A 185 -16.82 -8.66 -1.88
N ALA A 186 -16.92 -8.23 -3.13
CA ALA A 186 -16.49 -6.91 -3.59
C ALA A 186 -17.68 -5.97 -3.84
N ARG A 187 -17.43 -4.66 -3.70
CA ARG A 187 -18.31 -3.62 -4.22
C ARG A 187 -18.06 -3.49 -5.72
N ILE A 188 -19.06 -3.80 -6.54
CA ILE A 188 -18.94 -3.59 -7.99
C ILE A 188 -19.17 -2.11 -8.32
N VAL A 189 -18.28 -1.55 -9.13
CA VAL A 189 -18.31 -0.18 -9.61
C VAL A 189 -18.57 -0.18 -11.12
N PRO A 190 -19.41 0.73 -11.65
CA PRO A 190 -19.66 0.86 -13.09
C PRO A 190 -18.41 1.14 -13.94
#